data_AF-A0A132GVU8-F1
#
_entry.id   AF-A0A132GVU8-F1
#
_cell.length_a   1.000
_cell.length_b   1.000
_cell.length_c   1.000
_cell.angle_alpha   90.00
_cell.angle_beta   90.00
_cell.angle_gamma   90.00
#
_symmetry.space_group_name_H-M   'P 1'
#
loop_
_entity.id
_entity.type
_entity.pdbx_description
1 polymer ?
#
loop_
_entity_poly.entity_id
_entity_poly.type
_entity_poly.pdbx_seq_one_letter_code
_entity_poly.pdbx_strand_id
1 'polypeptide(L)'
;MGGDKSLEEKLYELLQTDTYKTDVYNTWDLGEGMAVLHKNFWGWYKPWMVINHNKKVAFEFMDDNETLLTVTENDIDWKSLKKLPEDAIFRARRLSFHFPSFIRAFKNGVAQVDWQLNPDGRYYMDDDGFGMTADDEIEIYGFIDTEGKVIVKFQKINDYKDLERLRKEAEEIVNR
;
A
#
# COMPACT_ATOMS: atom_id res chain seq x y z
N MET A 1 31.12 -19.05 -8.87
CA MET A 1 30.13 -18.68 -9.90
C MET A 1 29.17 -17.71 -9.23
N GLY A 2 29.40 -16.40 -9.39
CA GLY A 2 28.44 -15.41 -8.91
C GLY A 2 27.32 -15.34 -9.94
N GLY A 3 26.13 -15.82 -9.59
CA GLY A 3 24.95 -15.61 -10.42
C GLY A 3 24.70 -14.11 -10.56
N ASP A 4 24.19 -13.70 -11.72
CA ASP A 4 23.76 -12.32 -11.92
C ASP A 4 22.67 -11.99 -10.89
N LYS A 5 22.85 -10.89 -10.17
CA LYS A 5 21.88 -10.44 -9.16
C LYS A 5 20.54 -10.13 -9.83
N SER A 6 19.45 -10.48 -9.15
CA SER A 6 18.09 -10.13 -9.57
C SER A 6 17.89 -8.61 -9.55
N LEU A 7 16.80 -8.14 -10.17
CA LEU A 7 16.46 -6.71 -10.12
C LEU A 7 16.19 -6.27 -8.68
N GLU A 8 15.53 -7.11 -7.91
CA GLU A 8 15.13 -6.86 -6.53
C GLU A 8 16.34 -6.82 -5.58
N GLU A 9 17.34 -7.67 -5.79
CA GLU A 9 18.62 -7.61 -5.07
C GLU A 9 19.40 -6.33 -5.40
N LYS A 10 19.45 -5.94 -6.68
CA LYS A 10 20.08 -4.68 -7.12
C LYS A 10 19.37 -3.47 -6.54
N LEU A 11 18.04 -3.48 -6.49
CA LEU A 11 17.25 -2.41 -5.89
C LEU A 11 17.52 -2.32 -4.40
N TYR A 12 17.56 -3.45 -3.68
CA TYR A 12 17.91 -3.46 -2.26
C TYR A 12 19.24 -2.76 -1.98
N GLU A 13 20.29 -3.11 -2.74
CA GLU A 13 21.62 -2.50 -2.59
C GLU A 13 21.62 -1.00 -2.89
N LEU A 14 20.91 -0.59 -3.94
CA LEU A 14 20.74 0.80 -4.30
C LEU A 14 20.07 1.60 -3.16
N LEU A 15 19.06 1.03 -2.52
CA LEU A 15 18.36 1.65 -1.38
C LEU A 15 19.20 1.75 -0.10
N GLN A 16 20.30 1.00 0.02
CA GLN A 16 21.23 1.14 1.15
C GLN A 16 22.21 2.31 0.99
N THR A 17 22.32 2.87 -0.21
CA THR A 17 23.22 4.00 -0.49
C THR A 17 22.68 5.30 0.09
N ASP A 18 23.54 6.32 0.16
CA ASP A 18 23.14 7.63 0.70
C ASP A 18 22.19 8.40 -0.26
N THR A 19 22.02 7.94 -1.50
CA THR A 19 21.08 8.53 -2.48
C THR A 19 19.64 8.62 -1.95
N TYR A 20 19.22 7.68 -1.09
CA TYR A 20 17.87 7.63 -0.55
C TYR A 20 17.79 8.12 0.91
N LYS A 21 18.86 8.74 1.42
CA LYS A 21 18.91 9.35 2.75
C LYS A 21 18.79 10.87 2.64
N THR A 22 17.80 11.32 1.89
CA THR A 22 17.46 12.74 1.69
C THR A 22 16.10 13.05 2.32
N ASP A 23 15.74 14.32 2.39
CA ASP A 23 14.41 14.78 2.83
C ASP A 23 13.27 14.35 1.90
N VAL A 24 13.56 14.00 0.65
CA VAL A 24 12.57 13.47 -0.30
C VAL A 24 12.04 12.09 0.12
N TYR A 25 12.84 11.33 0.86
CA TYR A 25 12.54 9.96 1.22
C TYR A 25 12.44 9.77 2.73
N ASN A 26 11.62 8.80 3.14
CA ASN A 26 11.51 8.44 4.54
C ASN A 26 11.26 6.94 4.69
N THR A 27 12.21 6.24 5.30
CA THR A 27 12.12 4.79 5.51
C THR A 27 11.49 4.50 6.87
N TRP A 28 10.40 3.73 6.88
CA TRP A 28 9.73 3.30 8.10
C TRP A 28 9.94 1.79 8.29
N ASP A 29 10.31 1.40 9.50
CA ASP A 29 10.34 0.00 9.92
C ASP A 29 8.90 -0.52 10.03
N LEU A 30 8.62 -1.64 9.37
CA LEU A 30 7.32 -2.30 9.40
C LEU A 30 7.34 -3.57 10.26
N GLY A 31 8.45 -3.92 10.90
CA GLY A 31 8.60 -5.14 11.70
C GLY A 31 8.96 -6.36 10.86
N GLU A 32 9.37 -7.45 11.54
CA GLU A 32 9.73 -8.73 10.91
C GLU A 32 10.84 -8.65 9.85
N GLY A 33 11.72 -7.65 9.94
CA GLY A 33 12.77 -7.40 8.94
C GLY A 33 12.24 -6.76 7.65
N MET A 34 11.01 -6.24 7.67
CA MET A 34 10.40 -5.50 6.58
C MET A 34 10.47 -4.00 6.84
N ALA A 35 10.64 -3.22 5.79
CA ALA A 35 10.56 -1.77 5.82
C ALA A 35 9.86 -1.25 4.57
N VAL A 36 9.42 0.00 4.62
CA VAL A 36 8.86 0.71 3.48
C VAL A 36 9.58 2.03 3.30
N LEU A 37 10.05 2.28 2.08
CA LEU A 37 10.53 3.58 1.67
C LEU A 37 9.33 4.40 1.20
N HIS A 38 9.06 5.49 1.90
CA HIS A 38 8.13 6.51 1.43
C HIS A 38 8.86 7.55 0.59
N LYS A 39 8.19 8.08 -0.43
CA LYS A 39 8.64 9.22 -1.21
C LYS A 39 7.65 10.37 -1.03
N ASN A 40 8.13 11.60 -0.97
CA ASN A 40 7.28 12.78 -0.90
C ASN A 40 6.60 13.02 -2.25
N PHE A 41 5.28 12.90 -2.28
CA PHE A 41 4.40 13.28 -3.38
C PHE A 41 3.56 14.45 -2.93
N TRP A 42 3.79 15.63 -3.52
CA TRP A 42 2.98 16.83 -3.29
C TRP A 42 2.85 17.22 -1.81
N GLY A 43 3.91 17.06 -1.02
CA GLY A 43 3.91 17.36 0.41
C GLY A 43 3.55 16.18 1.32
N TRP A 44 3.19 15.03 0.76
CA TRP A 44 2.79 13.83 1.52
C TRP A 44 3.73 12.66 1.28
N TYR A 45 4.21 12.02 2.34
CA TYR A 45 5.00 10.79 2.23
C TYR A 45 4.08 9.60 1.95
N LYS A 46 4.26 8.94 0.80
CA LYS A 46 3.47 7.78 0.39
C LYS A 46 4.35 6.55 0.18
N PRO A 47 3.87 5.33 0.49
CA PRO A 47 4.60 4.09 0.23
C PRO A 47 5.05 4.03 -1.22
N TRP A 48 6.34 3.83 -1.47
CA TRP A 48 6.88 3.77 -2.82
C TRP A 48 7.58 2.45 -3.10
N MET A 49 8.43 1.99 -2.19
CA MET A 49 9.12 0.71 -2.28
C MET A 49 9.01 -0.07 -0.98
N VAL A 50 8.91 -1.39 -1.08
CA VAL A 50 8.96 -2.31 0.08
C VAL A 50 10.31 -3.00 0.09
N ILE A 51 10.90 -3.09 1.28
CA ILE A 51 12.24 -3.62 1.53
C ILE A 51 12.10 -4.84 2.44
N ASN A 52 12.69 -5.96 2.03
CA ASN A 52 12.80 -7.18 2.82
C ASN A 52 14.27 -7.41 3.19
N HIS A 53 14.66 -7.03 4.40
CA HIS A 53 16.04 -7.15 4.87
C HIS A 53 16.49 -8.59 5.08
N ASN A 54 15.55 -9.50 5.41
CA ASN A 54 15.86 -10.91 5.61
C ASN A 54 16.31 -11.58 4.31
N LYS A 55 15.64 -11.24 3.21
CA LYS A 55 15.95 -11.74 1.87
C LYS A 55 16.94 -10.86 1.10
N LYS A 56 17.24 -9.65 1.60
CA LYS A 56 18.06 -8.62 0.93
C LYS A 56 17.53 -8.27 -0.47
N VAL A 57 16.22 -8.10 -0.55
CA VAL A 57 15.51 -7.71 -1.77
C VAL A 57 14.61 -6.52 -1.49
N ALA A 58 14.32 -5.74 -2.53
CA ALA A 58 13.32 -4.69 -2.50
C ALA A 58 12.53 -4.69 -3.80
N PHE A 59 11.31 -4.19 -3.78
CA PHE A 59 10.46 -4.07 -4.96
C PHE A 59 9.65 -2.78 -4.93
N GLU A 60 9.29 -2.31 -6.11
CA GLU A 60 8.42 -1.14 -6.26
C GLU A 60 6.98 -1.53 -5.90
N PHE A 61 6.39 -0.78 -4.97
CA PHE A 61 5.00 -0.97 -4.58
C PHE A 61 4.06 -0.14 -5.46
N MET A 62 4.47 1.08 -5.79
CA MET A 62 3.79 1.96 -6.74
C MET A 62 4.78 2.72 -7.63
N ASP A 63 4.31 3.19 -8.78
CA ASP A 63 5.10 4.02 -9.71
C ASP A 63 4.99 5.53 -9.38
N ASP A 64 5.68 6.35 -10.18
CA ASP A 64 5.64 7.82 -10.07
C ASP A 64 4.29 8.44 -10.45
N ASN A 65 3.39 7.68 -11.09
CA ASN A 65 2.01 8.09 -11.36
C ASN A 65 1.05 7.66 -10.25
N GLU A 66 1.57 7.21 -9.11
CA GLU A 66 0.80 6.74 -7.96
C GLU A 66 -0.10 5.55 -8.34
N THR A 67 0.39 4.67 -9.22
CA THR A 67 -0.28 3.44 -9.64
C THR A 67 0.37 2.24 -8.97
N LEU A 68 -0.41 1.37 -8.33
CA LEU A 68 0.10 0.15 -7.70
C LEU A 68 0.68 -0.82 -8.72
N LEU A 69 1.87 -1.36 -8.43
CA LEU A 69 2.58 -2.31 -9.29
C LEU A 69 2.48 -3.76 -8.83
N THR A 70 2.13 -3.97 -7.56
CA THR A 70 2.00 -5.30 -6.92
C THR A 70 0.56 -5.81 -6.89
N VAL A 71 -0.38 -5.02 -7.38
CA VAL A 71 -1.82 -5.28 -7.33
C VAL A 71 -2.37 -5.33 -8.75
N THR A 72 -3.32 -6.22 -8.99
CA THR A 72 -4.05 -6.34 -10.25
C THR A 72 -5.55 -6.24 -10.03
N GLU A 73 -6.34 -6.09 -11.09
CA GLU A 73 -7.81 -6.14 -10.97
C GLU A 73 -8.33 -7.46 -10.37
N ASN A 74 -7.57 -8.55 -10.45
CA ASN A 74 -7.95 -9.83 -9.85
C ASN A 74 -7.80 -9.84 -8.32
N ASP A 75 -7.01 -8.92 -7.78
CA ASP A 75 -6.73 -8.79 -6.34
C ASP A 75 -7.77 -7.93 -5.62
N ILE A 76 -8.80 -7.47 -6.34
CA ILE A 76 -9.90 -6.67 -5.81
C ILE A 76 -11.17 -7.52 -5.75
N ASP A 77 -11.87 -7.51 -4.62
CA ASP A 77 -13.23 -8.06 -4.51
C ASP A 77 -14.25 -7.05 -5.04
N TRP A 78 -14.45 -7.05 -6.35
CA TRP A 78 -15.43 -6.18 -7.03
C TRP A 78 -16.86 -6.33 -6.52
N LYS A 79 -17.21 -7.46 -5.90
CA LYS A 79 -18.54 -7.64 -5.32
C LYS A 79 -18.74 -6.72 -4.10
N SER A 80 -17.71 -6.56 -3.27
CA SER A 80 -17.75 -5.65 -2.12
C SER A 80 -17.81 -4.17 -2.53
N LEU A 81 -17.26 -3.80 -3.69
CA LEU A 81 -17.24 -2.43 -4.21
C LEU A 81 -18.51 -2.04 -4.99
N LYS A 82 -19.42 -2.97 -5.31
CA LYS A 82 -20.54 -2.76 -6.26
C LYS A 82 -21.47 -1.57 -5.95
N LYS A 83 -21.56 -1.14 -4.70
CA LYS A 83 -22.44 -0.04 -4.25
C LYS A 83 -21.69 1.28 -4.02
N LEU A 84 -20.39 1.32 -4.30
CA LEU A 84 -19.61 2.55 -4.17
C LEU A 84 -19.91 3.52 -5.32
N PRO A 85 -19.65 4.82 -5.13
CA PRO A 85 -19.66 5.80 -6.21
C PRO A 85 -18.76 5.39 -7.37
N GLU A 86 -19.15 5.77 -8.58
CA GLU A 86 -18.46 5.38 -9.83
C GLU A 86 -17.00 5.84 -9.83
N ASP A 87 -16.71 7.05 -9.34
CA ASP A 87 -15.35 7.58 -9.27
C ASP A 87 -14.42 6.74 -8.37
N ALA A 88 -14.93 6.23 -7.24
CA ALA A 88 -14.17 5.34 -6.37
C ALA A 88 -13.86 4.00 -7.07
N ILE A 89 -14.86 3.43 -7.76
CA ILE A 89 -14.68 2.21 -8.55
C ILE A 89 -13.69 2.45 -9.70
N PHE A 90 -13.75 3.60 -10.36
CA PHE A 90 -12.84 3.98 -11.42
C PHE A 90 -11.39 4.09 -10.92
N ARG A 91 -11.15 4.69 -9.76
CA ARG A 91 -9.82 4.75 -9.13
C ARG A 91 -9.29 3.37 -8.76
N ALA A 92 -10.14 2.49 -8.25
CA ALA A 92 -9.77 1.10 -7.98
C ALA A 92 -9.37 0.36 -9.27
N ARG A 93 -10.11 0.55 -10.39
CA ARG A 93 -9.77 -0.04 -11.70
C ARG A 93 -8.44 0.47 -12.25
N ARG A 94 -8.14 1.74 -11.99
CA ARG A 94 -6.86 2.36 -12.37
C ARG A 94 -5.72 2.03 -11.42
N LEU A 95 -5.98 1.25 -10.36
CA LEU A 95 -5.00 0.92 -9.32
C LEU A 95 -4.38 2.18 -8.68
N SER A 96 -5.16 3.26 -8.61
CA SER A 96 -4.69 4.57 -8.16
C SER A 96 -4.55 4.61 -6.64
N PHE A 97 -3.32 4.81 -6.16
CA PHE A 97 -2.93 4.99 -4.77
C PHE A 97 -2.73 6.48 -4.42
N HIS A 98 -3.50 7.35 -5.08
CA HIS A 98 -3.32 8.81 -5.00
C HIS A 98 -3.77 9.40 -3.66
N PHE A 99 -4.79 8.86 -3.00
CA PHE A 99 -5.24 9.39 -1.72
C PHE A 99 -4.50 8.73 -0.55
N PRO A 100 -4.49 9.35 0.66
CA PRO A 100 -3.86 8.80 1.86
C PRO A 100 -4.05 7.29 2.02
N SER A 101 -2.97 6.53 1.85
CA SER A 101 -2.99 5.08 1.81
C SER A 101 -1.68 4.53 2.39
N PHE A 102 -1.72 3.38 3.06
CA PHE A 102 -0.64 2.93 3.94
C PHE A 102 -0.39 1.42 3.87
N ILE A 103 0.87 1.02 4.02
CA ILE A 103 1.24 -0.35 4.39
C ILE A 103 1.46 -0.36 5.90
N ARG A 104 0.67 -1.17 6.63
CA ARG A 104 0.79 -1.31 8.08
C ARG A 104 1.88 -2.32 8.44
N ALA A 105 2.24 -2.37 9.72
CA ALA A 105 3.27 -3.27 10.20
C ALA A 105 2.98 -4.75 9.86
N PHE A 106 4.03 -5.48 9.48
CA PHE A 106 4.05 -6.92 9.33
C PHE A 106 3.94 -7.59 10.69
N LYS A 107 3.03 -8.57 10.77
CA LYS A 107 2.86 -9.47 11.91
C LYS A 107 2.48 -10.84 11.37
N ASN A 108 3.17 -11.88 11.82
CA ASN A 108 3.01 -13.26 11.37
C ASN A 108 3.12 -13.41 9.84
N GLY A 109 4.07 -12.68 9.23
CA GLY A 109 4.35 -12.74 7.79
C GLY A 109 3.38 -11.94 6.90
N VAL A 110 2.42 -11.21 7.47
CA VAL A 110 1.41 -10.46 6.69
C VAL A 110 1.28 -9.01 7.14
N ALA A 111 1.05 -8.12 6.18
CA ALA A 111 0.76 -6.71 6.40
C ALA A 111 -0.61 -6.33 5.83
N GLN A 112 -1.32 -5.48 6.56
CA GLN A 112 -2.54 -4.83 6.09
C GLN A 112 -2.17 -3.68 5.18
N VAL A 113 -2.90 -3.53 4.08
CA VAL A 113 -2.81 -2.36 3.20
C VAL A 113 -4.14 -1.61 3.25
N ASP A 114 -4.01 -0.33 3.60
CA ASP A 114 -5.06 0.65 3.72
C ASP A 114 -5.08 1.45 2.43
N TRP A 115 -6.15 1.34 1.65
CA TRP A 115 -6.23 1.95 0.34
C TRP A 115 -7.47 2.85 0.25
N GLN A 116 -7.23 4.16 0.33
CA GLN A 116 -8.28 5.16 0.21
C GLN A 116 -8.60 5.43 -1.26
N LEU A 117 -9.84 5.16 -1.65
CA LEU A 117 -10.38 5.44 -2.98
C LEU A 117 -11.05 6.82 -3.06
N ASN A 118 -11.50 7.34 -1.93
CA ASN A 118 -12.08 8.67 -1.82
C ASN A 118 -11.79 9.22 -0.42
N PRO A 119 -11.22 10.42 -0.28
CA PRO A 119 -11.06 11.04 1.03
C PRO A 119 -12.40 11.63 1.49
N ASP A 120 -12.48 12.01 2.76
CA ASP A 120 -13.57 12.88 3.22
C ASP A 120 -13.45 14.28 2.60
N GLY A 121 -14.52 15.07 2.70
CA GLY A 121 -14.53 16.40 2.11
C GLY A 121 -13.54 17.41 2.72
N ARG A 122 -12.91 17.12 3.87
CA ARG A 122 -11.88 17.99 4.46
C ARG A 122 -10.58 17.94 3.67
N TYR A 123 -10.35 16.89 2.89
CA TYR A 123 -9.18 16.80 2.02
C TYR A 123 -9.13 17.93 0.99
N TYR A 124 -10.29 18.44 0.57
CA TYR A 124 -10.40 19.55 -0.39
C TYR A 124 -10.43 20.92 0.29
N MET A 125 -10.32 20.96 1.62
CA MET A 125 -10.32 22.19 2.37
C MET A 125 -8.97 22.91 2.18
N ASP A 126 -9.01 24.17 1.78
CA ASP A 126 -7.83 25.01 1.68
C ASP A 126 -7.43 25.59 3.06
N ASP A 127 -6.27 26.27 3.11
CA ASP A 127 -5.65 26.73 4.34
C ASP A 127 -6.49 27.78 5.11
N ASP A 128 -7.43 28.47 4.44
CA ASP A 128 -8.35 29.43 5.07
C ASP A 128 -9.71 28.82 5.47
N GLY A 129 -9.88 27.51 5.26
CA GLY A 129 -11.01 26.71 5.75
C GLY A 129 -12.21 26.64 4.81
N PHE A 130 -12.07 27.05 3.55
CA PHE A 130 -13.07 26.91 2.49
C PHE A 130 -12.78 25.67 1.64
N GLY A 131 -13.60 25.39 0.61
CA GLY A 131 -13.38 24.24 -0.30
C GLY A 131 -13.82 22.86 0.22
N MET A 132 -14.25 22.74 1.49
CA MET A 132 -14.80 21.49 2.03
C MET A 132 -15.99 21.00 1.22
N THR A 133 -15.97 19.73 0.82
CA THR A 133 -17.07 19.06 0.13
C THR A 133 -17.88 18.18 1.09
N ALA A 134 -18.99 17.60 0.62
CA ALA A 134 -19.80 16.66 1.38
C ALA A 134 -19.43 15.19 1.09
N ASP A 135 -18.17 14.95 0.70
CA ASP A 135 -17.68 13.62 0.32
C ASP A 135 -17.49 12.71 1.53
N ASP A 136 -17.94 11.47 1.38
CA ASP A 136 -17.70 10.40 2.34
C ASP A 136 -16.33 9.74 2.06
N GLU A 137 -15.60 9.45 3.14
CA GLU A 137 -14.37 8.66 3.06
C GLU A 137 -14.68 7.22 2.64
N ILE A 138 -13.93 6.72 1.66
CA ILE A 138 -14.04 5.36 1.14
C ILE A 138 -12.66 4.73 1.19
N GLU A 139 -12.51 3.78 2.11
CA GLU A 139 -11.32 2.95 2.26
C GLU A 139 -11.65 1.49 1.96
N ILE A 140 -10.72 0.81 1.29
CA ILE A 140 -10.73 -0.64 1.10
C ILE A 140 -9.45 -1.24 1.69
N TYR A 141 -9.54 -2.48 2.12
CA TYR A 141 -8.46 -3.14 2.85
C TYR A 141 -8.12 -4.48 2.20
N GLY A 142 -6.83 -4.74 2.10
CA GLY A 142 -6.28 -6.01 1.65
C GLY A 142 -5.10 -6.43 2.53
N PHE A 143 -4.60 -7.64 2.31
CA PHE A 143 -3.37 -8.10 2.97
C PHE A 143 -2.36 -8.59 1.96
N ILE A 144 -1.11 -8.25 2.21
CA ILE A 144 0.06 -8.70 1.44
C ILE A 144 0.98 -9.56 2.32
N ASP A 145 1.73 -10.45 1.68
CA ASP A 145 2.82 -11.19 2.32
C ASP A 145 4.16 -10.40 2.26
N THR A 146 5.22 -11.00 2.80
CA THR A 146 6.59 -10.41 2.80
C THR A 146 7.24 -10.30 1.42
N GLU A 147 6.60 -10.81 0.36
CA GLU A 147 7.00 -10.67 -1.04
C GLU A 147 6.13 -9.63 -1.77
N GLY A 148 5.20 -8.97 -1.05
CA GLY A 148 4.30 -7.96 -1.61
C GLY A 148 3.12 -8.54 -2.37
N LYS A 149 2.94 -9.86 -2.36
CA LYS A 149 1.83 -10.51 -3.06
C LYS A 149 0.55 -10.33 -2.26
N VAL A 150 -0.53 -9.97 -2.94
CA VAL A 150 -1.86 -9.94 -2.34
C VAL A 150 -2.33 -11.35 -2.01
N ILE A 151 -2.54 -11.60 -0.73
CA ILE A 151 -3.00 -12.90 -0.19
C ILE A 151 -4.46 -12.84 0.24
N VAL A 152 -4.96 -11.65 0.60
CA VAL A 152 -6.38 -11.40 0.83
C VAL A 152 -6.80 -10.18 0.01
N LYS A 153 -7.81 -10.37 -0.83
CA LYS A 153 -8.27 -9.36 -1.78
C LYS A 153 -8.71 -8.07 -1.10
N PHE A 154 -8.43 -6.96 -1.78
CA PHE A 154 -8.89 -5.64 -1.39
C PHE A 154 -10.41 -5.57 -1.44
N GLN A 155 -11.01 -5.22 -0.30
CA GLN A 155 -12.45 -5.19 -0.14
C GLN A 155 -12.90 -4.10 0.82
N LYS A 156 -14.14 -3.65 0.66
CA LYS A 156 -14.80 -2.81 1.67
C LYS A 156 -15.14 -3.65 2.90
N ILE A 157 -14.83 -3.13 4.08
CA ILE A 157 -15.24 -3.71 5.37
C ILE A 157 -16.43 -2.93 5.96
N ASN A 158 -17.20 -3.56 6.83
CA ASN A 158 -18.29 -2.88 7.55
C ASN A 158 -17.85 -2.40 8.94
N ASP A 159 -16.99 -3.18 9.59
CA ASP A 159 -16.45 -2.86 10.91
C ASP A 159 -15.06 -3.49 11.13
N TYR A 160 -14.47 -3.23 12.29
CA TYR A 160 -13.14 -3.73 12.66
C TYR A 160 -13.07 -5.27 12.77
N LYS A 161 -14.18 -5.96 13.03
CA LYS A 161 -14.18 -7.44 13.13
C LYS A 161 -13.99 -8.08 11.76
N ASP A 162 -14.48 -7.44 10.70
CA ASP A 162 -14.17 -7.86 9.34
C ASP A 162 -12.66 -7.81 9.10
N LEU A 163 -11.98 -6.75 9.54
CA LEU A 163 -10.53 -6.60 9.39
C LEU A 163 -9.74 -7.65 10.19
N GLU A 164 -10.15 -7.97 11.42
CA GLU A 164 -9.57 -9.06 12.20
C GLU A 164 -9.74 -10.42 11.53
N ARG A 165 -10.91 -10.68 10.92
CA ARG A 165 -11.18 -11.90 10.16
C ARG A 165 -10.26 -11.99 8.95
N LEU A 166 -10.12 -10.91 8.17
CA LEU A 166 -9.24 -10.86 7.00
C LEU A 166 -7.78 -11.09 7.39
N ARG A 167 -7.33 -10.53 8.52
CA ARG A 167 -5.98 -10.81 9.04
C ARG A 167 -5.79 -12.29 9.34
N LYS A 168 -6.72 -12.93 10.06
CA LYS A 168 -6.63 -14.37 10.37
C LYS A 168 -6.58 -15.22 9.10
N GLU A 169 -7.40 -14.90 8.11
CA GLU A 169 -7.39 -15.54 6.79
C GLU A 169 -6.01 -15.40 6.12
N ALA A 170 -5.44 -14.19 6.12
CA ALA A 170 -4.11 -13.92 5.57
C ALA A 170 -3.01 -14.74 6.27
N GLU A 171 -3.02 -14.75 7.61
CA GLU A 171 -2.09 -15.52 8.44
C GLU A 171 -2.22 -17.03 8.17
N GLU A 172 -3.44 -17.55 8.01
CA GLU A 172 -3.64 -18.96 7.64
C GLU A 172 -3.09 -19.29 6.25
N ILE A 173 -3.16 -18.38 5.28
CA ILE A 173 -2.66 -18.61 3.93
C ILE A 173 -1.14 -18.75 3.92
N VAL A 174 -0.42 -17.89 4.65
CA VAL A 174 1.06 -17.91 4.68
C VAL A 174 1.63 -19.03 5.56
N ASN A 175 0.84 -19.57 6.49
CA ASN A 175 1.25 -20.66 7.39
C ASN A 175 0.89 -22.07 6.87
N ARG A 176 0.25 -22.17 5.70
CA ARG A 176 -0.06 -23.45 5.02
C ARG A 176 1.09 -23.92 4.14
#